data_AF-A0A509LEB2-F1
#
_entry.id   AF-A0A509LEB2-F1
#
_cell.length_a   1.000
_cell.length_b   1.000
_cell.length_c   1.000
_cell.angle_alpha   90.00
_cell.angle_beta   90.00
_cell.angle_gamma   90.00
#
_symmetry.space_group_name_H-M   'P 1'
#
loop_
_entity.id
_entity.type
_entity.pdbx_description
1 polymer ?
#
loop_
_entity_poly.entity_id
_entity_poly.type
_entity_poly.pdbx_seq_one_letter_code
_entity_poly.pdbx_strand_id
1 'polypeptide(L)' 'PELDYWDFSTNAVTTTAMGIPTIGFGPGEYKLAHMVNENCQLSQIVDACDFYATLIDTV' A
#
# COMPACT_ATOMS: atom_id res chain seq x y z
N PRO A 1 -10.04 10.55 0.40
CA PRO A 1 -9.91 9.11 0.07
C PRO A 1 -10.68 8.27 1.09
N GLU A 2 -11.38 7.24 0.64
CA GLU A 2 -11.98 6.24 1.53
C GLU A 2 -10.84 5.38 2.11
N LEU A 3 -10.85 5.19 3.43
CA LEU A 3 -9.88 4.33 4.10
C LEU A 3 -10.38 2.90 4.03
N ASP A 4 -9.57 2.01 3.46
CA ASP A 4 -9.80 0.57 3.43
C ASP A 4 -8.83 -0.15 4.39
N TYR A 5 -9.09 -1.42 4.68
CA TYR A 5 -8.20 -2.27 5.46
C TYR A 5 -7.82 -3.52 4.67
N TRP A 6 -6.57 -3.93 4.85
CA TRP A 6 -6.08 -5.20 4.33
C TRP A 6 -6.38 -6.31 5.32
N ASP A 7 -7.06 -7.36 4.88
CA ASP A 7 -7.34 -8.57 5.67
C ASP A 7 -6.20 -9.61 5.62
N PHE A 8 -5.04 -9.22 5.10
CA PHE A 8 -3.82 -10.03 5.03
C PHE A 8 -2.66 -9.40 5.82
N SER A 9 -1.65 -10.20 6.13
CA SER A 9 -0.49 -9.78 6.91
C SER A 9 0.55 -9.06 6.06
N THR A 10 1.13 -7.99 6.61
CA THR A 10 2.30 -7.29 6.06
C THR A 10 3.31 -7.02 7.17
N ASN A 11 4.46 -6.42 6.82
CA ASN A 11 5.43 -5.96 7.82
C ASN A 11 4.83 -4.93 8.81
N ALA A 12 3.70 -4.30 8.46
CA ALA A 12 3.00 -3.36 9.33
C ALA A 12 2.45 -4.01 10.61
N VAL A 13 2.30 -5.35 10.67
CA VAL A 13 1.83 -6.04 11.89
C VAL A 13 2.74 -5.73 13.08
N THR A 14 4.05 -5.67 12.87
CA THR A 14 5.01 -5.40 13.96
C THR A 14 4.95 -3.94 14.41
N THR A 15 4.97 -2.99 13.48
CA THR A 15 5.01 -1.56 13.83
C THR A 15 3.70 -1.09 14.46
N THR A 16 2.56 -1.58 13.97
CA THR A 16 1.26 -1.32 14.57
C THR A 16 1.15 -1.91 15.97
N ALA A 17 1.65 -3.13 16.20
CA ALA A 17 1.70 -3.73 17.55
C ALA A 17 2.61 -2.95 18.53
N MET A 18 3.61 -2.24 18.02
CA MET A 18 4.48 -1.34 18.80
C MET A 18 3.86 0.05 19.04
N GLY A 19 2.66 0.32 18.53
CA GLY A 19 2.01 1.63 18.64
C GLY A 19 2.58 2.70 17.71
N ILE A 20 3.34 2.31 16.68
CA ILE A 20 3.89 3.24 15.68
C ILE A 20 2.82 3.45 14.59
N PRO A 21 2.37 4.71 14.36
CA PRO A 21 1.45 5.00 13.26
C PRO A 21 2.02 4.51 11.93
N THR A 22 1.29 3.62 11.25
CA THR A 22 1.75 2.94 10.04
C THR A 22 0.65 2.98 9.00
N ILE A 23 1.02 3.22 7.74
CA ILE A 23 0.12 3.13 6.58
C ILE A 23 0.61 2.03 5.64
N GLY A 24 -0.33 1.39 4.94
CA GLY A 24 -0.07 0.54 3.79
C GLY A 24 -0.57 1.24 2.53
N PHE A 25 0.27 1.32 1.49
CA PHE A 25 -0.09 1.98 0.23
C PHE A 25 0.71 1.39 -0.94
N GLY A 26 0.05 1.11 -2.05
CA GLY A 26 0.70 0.56 -3.25
C GLY A 26 -0.29 0.28 -4.38
N PRO A 27 0.22 -0.03 -5.59
CA PRO A 27 -0.60 -0.35 -6.75
C PRO A 27 -1.19 -1.77 -6.68
N GLY A 28 -2.25 -2.00 -7.45
CA GLY A 28 -2.88 -3.32 -7.60
C GLY A 28 -3.95 -3.65 -6.56
N GLU A 29 -4.63 -4.76 -6.80
CA GLU A 29 -5.65 -5.30 -5.89
C GLU A 29 -4.99 -6.34 -4.99
N TYR A 30 -4.98 -6.09 -3.68
CA TYR A 30 -4.28 -6.93 -2.73
C TYR A 30 -4.85 -8.36 -2.69
N LYS A 31 -6.14 -8.53 -3.00
CA LYS A 31 -6.78 -9.85 -3.09
C LYS A 31 -6.24 -10.72 -4.21
N LEU A 32 -5.58 -10.13 -5.22
CA LEU A 32 -4.94 -10.87 -6.31
C LEU A 32 -3.47 -11.21 -6.04
N ALA A 33 -2.90 -10.77 -4.92
CA ALA A 33 -1.53 -11.10 -4.57
C ALA A 33 -1.31 -12.62 -4.51
N HIS A 34 -0.22 -13.09 -5.13
CA HIS A 34 0.14 -14.49 -5.29
C HIS A 34 -0.85 -15.34 -6.10
N MET A 35 -1.72 -14.72 -6.91
CA MET A 35 -2.63 -15.43 -7.80
C MET A 35 -2.08 -15.50 -9.23
N VAL A 36 -2.54 -16.47 -10.03
CA VAL A 36 -2.10 -16.67 -11.43
C VAL A 36 -2.40 -15.45 -12.30
N ASN A 37 -3.47 -14.72 -11.99
CA ASN A 37 -3.91 -13.53 -12.70
C ASN A 37 -3.60 -12.24 -11.92
N GLU A 38 -2.57 -12.24 -11.07
CA GLU A 38 -2.09 -11.02 -10.41
C GLU A 38 -1.75 -9.96 -11.46
N ASN A 39 -2.37 -8.78 -11.33
CA ASN A 39 -2.17 -7.66 -12.24
C ASN A 39 -2.49 -6.33 -11.53
N CYS A 40 -1.97 -5.24 -12.09
CA CYS A 40 -2.33 -3.88 -11.70
C CYS A 40 -2.42 -3.00 -12.93
N GLN A 41 -3.15 -1.88 -12.84
CA GLN A 41 -3.15 -0.89 -13.92
C GLN A 41 -1.83 -0.11 -13.91
N LEU A 42 -1.27 0.14 -15.09
CA LEU A 42 0.01 0.85 -15.21
C LEU A 42 -0.05 2.26 -14.60
N SER A 43 -1.20 2.92 -14.67
CA SER A 43 -1.44 4.21 -14.02
C SER A 43 -1.28 4.16 -12.50
N GLN A 44 -1.72 3.09 -11.84
CA GLN A 44 -1.59 2.95 -10.38
C GLN A 44 -0.12 2.91 -9.93
N ILE A 45 0.78 2.39 -10.78
CA ILE A 45 2.21 2.40 -10.49
C ILE A 45 2.73 3.84 -10.50
N VAL A 46 2.35 4.63 -11.50
CA VAL A 46 2.73 6.04 -11.61
C VAL A 46 2.15 6.85 -10.44
N ASP A 47 0.87 6.66 -10.14
CA ASP A 47 0.20 7.32 -9.01
C ASP A 47 0.89 6.98 -7.68
N ALA A 48 1.33 5.73 -7.50
CA ALA A 48 2.07 5.31 -6.32
C ALA A 48 3.44 6.00 -6.22
N CYS A 49 4.17 6.09 -7.34
CA CYS A 49 5.43 6.82 -7.39
C CYS A 49 5.26 8.30 -7.02
N ASP A 50 4.25 8.96 -7.58
CA ASP A 50 3.96 10.38 -7.31
C ASP A 50 3.61 10.62 -5.83
N PHE A 51 2.83 9.71 -5.23
CA PHE A 51 2.54 9.74 -3.79
C PHE A 51 3.82 9.64 -2.96
N TYR A 52 4.68 8.64 -3.21
CA TYR A 52 5.90 8.45 -2.44
C TYR A 52 6.91 9.60 -2.61
N ALA A 53 7.04 10.15 -3.82
CA ALA A 53 7.88 11.32 -4.08
C ALA A 53 7.40 12.54 -3.29
N THR A 54 6.09 12.81 -3.33
CA THR A 54 5.49 13.95 -2.63
C THR A 54 5.54 13.77 -1.12
N LEU A 55 5.26 12.56 -0.62
CA LEU A 55 5.24 12.26 0.82
C LEU A 55 6.57 12.62 1.50
N ILE A 56 7.70 12.31 0.84
CA ILE A 56 9.03 12.61 1.36
C ILE A 56 9.26 14.12 1.47
N ASP A 57 8.78 14.90 0.49
CA ASP A 57 8.93 16.37 0.48
C ASP A 57 8.03 17.08 1.51
N THR A 58 7.04 16.38 2.08
CA THR A 58 6.04 16.97 2.98
C THR A 58 6.38 16.78 4.47
N VAL A 59 7.51 16.13 4.80
CA VAL A 59 8.01 15.92 6.17
C VAL A 59 9.17 16.86 6.47
#